data_AF-A0A4Y7ZQ97-F1
#
_entry.id   AF-A0A4Y7ZQ97-F1
#
_cell.length_a   1.000
_cell.length_b   1.000
_cell.length_c   1.000
_cell.angle_alpha   90.00
_cell.angle_beta   90.00
_cell.angle_gamma   90.00
#
_symmetry.space_group_name_H-M   'P 1'
#
loop_
_entity.id
_entity.type
_entity.pdbx_description
1 polymer ?
#
loop_
_entity_poly.entity_id
_entity_poly.type
_entity_poly.pdbx_seq_one_letter_code
_entity_poly.pdbx_strand_id
1 'polypeptide(L)'
;MFNHSLNQILSLIWKLLTVLIIPIIIFFYIKIIDTCYTPFSFADLDQGKNIHKWLVLALYLAFLLCWNRLNPFVKTILKKLEY
;
A
#
# COMPACT_ATOMS: atom_id res chain seq x y z
N MET A 1 12.20 -23.97 16.15
CA MET A 1 10.99 -23.23 16.59
C MET A 1 11.04 -21.73 16.32
N PHE A 2 12.18 -21.04 16.54
CA PHE A 2 12.26 -19.57 16.39
C PHE A 2 12.02 -19.06 14.94
N ASN A 3 12.64 -19.71 13.93
CA ASN A 3 12.51 -19.30 12.53
C ASN A 3 11.08 -19.43 11.98
N HIS A 4 10.34 -20.43 12.44
CA HIS A 4 8.98 -20.68 11.97
C HIS A 4 8.00 -19.58 12.46
N SER A 5 8.20 -19.07 13.68
CA SER A 5 7.43 -17.94 14.22
C SER A 5 7.81 -16.62 13.55
N LEU A 6 9.09 -16.40 13.25
CA LEU A 6 9.55 -15.20 12.53
C LEU A 6 8.99 -15.14 11.11
N ASN A 7 8.96 -16.27 10.40
CA ASN A 7 8.36 -16.37 9.07
C ASN A 7 6.84 -16.05 9.11
N GLN A 8 6.12 -16.55 10.12
CA GLN A 8 4.70 -16.24 10.29
C GLN A 8 4.46 -14.75 10.56
N ILE A 9 5.27 -14.14 11.44
CA ILE A 9 5.19 -12.70 11.74
C ILE A 9 5.49 -11.89 10.48
N LEU A 10 6.53 -12.23 9.73
CA LEU A 10 6.90 -11.51 8.50
C LEU A 10 5.84 -11.64 7.40
N SER A 11 5.20 -12.82 7.30
CA SER A 11 4.05 -13.05 6.41
C SER A 11 2.82 -12.23 6.82
N LEU A 12 2.58 -12.09 8.13
CA LEU A 12 1.52 -11.25 8.66
C LEU A 12 1.81 -9.76 8.41
N ILE A 13 3.02 -9.29 8.69
CA ILE A 13 3.46 -7.91 8.42
C ILE A 13 3.34 -7.60 6.94
N TRP A 14 3.75 -8.53 6.07
CA TRP A 14 3.55 -8.42 4.62
C TRP A 14 2.05 -8.17 4.36
N LYS A 15 1.16 -9.07 4.74
CA LYS A 15 -0.30 -8.88 4.53
C LYS A 15 -0.84 -7.58 5.12
N LEU A 16 -0.38 -7.16 6.30
CA LEU A 16 -0.77 -5.91 6.94
C LEU A 16 -0.34 -4.68 6.13
N LEU A 17 0.75 -4.76 5.38
CA LEU A 17 1.22 -3.68 4.52
C LEU A 17 0.18 -3.27 3.48
N THR A 18 -0.64 -4.20 2.96
CA THR A 18 -1.69 -3.86 1.97
C THR A 18 -2.81 -3.00 2.54
N VAL A 19 -2.99 -3.04 3.86
CA VAL A 19 -3.96 -2.20 4.57
C VAL A 19 -3.30 -0.89 4.99
N LEU A 20 -2.07 -0.97 5.52
CA LEU A 20 -1.30 0.20 5.96
C LEU A 20 -0.90 1.14 4.82
N ILE A 21 -0.85 0.66 3.57
CA ILE A 21 -0.52 1.49 2.41
C ILE A 21 -1.63 2.48 2.06
N ILE A 22 -2.89 2.23 2.45
CA ILE A 22 -4.03 3.12 2.16
C ILE A 22 -3.80 4.53 2.70
N PRO A 23 -3.55 4.75 4.01
CA PRO A 23 -3.30 6.09 4.54
C PRO A 23 -2.03 6.72 3.96
N ILE A 24 -1.01 5.92 3.63
CA ILE A 24 0.23 6.40 3.00
C ILE A 24 -0.07 6.96 1.59
N ILE A 25 -0.84 6.22 0.80
CA ILE A 25 -1.26 6.63 -0.56
C ILE A 25 -2.07 7.92 -0.50
N ILE A 26 -3.03 8.02 0.43
CA ILE A 26 -3.84 9.23 0.60
C ILE A 26 -2.95 10.42 0.96
N PHE A 27 -2.04 10.25 1.92
CA PHE A 27 -1.12 11.31 2.34
C PHE A 27 -0.21 11.78 1.19
N PHE A 28 0.41 10.84 0.47
CA PHE A 28 1.26 11.16 -0.68
C PHE A 28 0.48 11.84 -1.79
N TYR A 29 -0.73 11.36 -2.09
CA TYR A 29 -1.57 11.95 -3.12
C TYR A 29 -1.92 13.41 -2.78
N ILE A 30 -2.36 13.67 -1.55
CA ILE A 30 -2.64 15.04 -1.09
C ILE A 30 -1.39 15.90 -1.19
N LYS A 31 -0.24 15.42 -0.67
CA LYS A 31 1.02 16.17 -0.73
C LYS A 31 1.47 16.49 -2.15
N ILE A 32 1.32 15.56 -3.09
CA ILE A 32 1.71 15.77 -4.50
C ILE A 32 0.80 16.80 -5.15
N ILE A 33 -0.52 16.71 -4.97
CA ILE A 33 -1.46 17.68 -5.56
C ILE A 33 -1.27 19.07 -4.96
N ASP A 34 -1.11 19.15 -3.64
CA ASP A 34 -0.83 20.38 -2.89
C ASP A 34 0.46 21.06 -3.36
N THR A 35 1.50 20.27 -3.68
CA THR A 35 2.79 20.81 -4.12
C THR A 35 2.83 21.15 -5.61
N CYS A 36 2.22 20.33 -6.49
CA CYS A 36 2.38 20.44 -7.94
C CYS A 36 1.29 21.22 -8.67
N TYR A 37 0.09 21.34 -8.10
CA TYR A 37 -1.06 21.90 -8.81
C TYR A 37 -1.68 23.08 -8.06
N THR A 38 -2.35 22.81 -6.96
CA THR A 38 -3.15 23.78 -6.21
C THR A 38 -3.23 23.34 -4.76
N PRO A 39 -3.32 24.27 -3.80
CA PRO A 39 -3.48 23.92 -2.40
C PRO A 39 -4.69 23.01 -2.25
N PHE A 40 -4.47 21.79 -1.78
CA PHE A 40 -5.47 20.72 -1.79
C PHE A 40 -5.52 20.08 -0.41
N SER A 41 -6.70 20.15 0.23
CA SER A 41 -6.90 19.62 1.57
C SER A 41 -7.53 18.22 1.55
N PHE A 42 -7.43 17.51 2.67
CA PHE A 42 -8.20 16.28 2.89
C PHE A 42 -9.71 16.52 2.75
N ALA A 43 -10.20 17.70 3.15
CA ALA A 43 -11.60 18.08 2.98
C ALA A 43 -12.01 18.14 1.50
N ASP A 44 -11.13 18.61 0.62
CA ASP A 44 -11.37 18.63 -0.83
C ASP A 44 -11.28 17.24 -1.46
N LEU A 45 -10.52 16.31 -0.87
CA LEU A 45 -10.55 14.92 -1.29
C LEU A 45 -11.91 14.26 -0.96
N ASP A 46 -12.45 14.57 0.22
CA ASP A 46 -13.69 13.97 0.70
C ASP A 46 -14.94 14.61 0.08
N GLN A 47 -14.93 15.93 -0.12
CA GLN A 47 -16.05 16.69 -0.72
C GLN A 47 -15.90 16.91 -2.23
N GLY A 48 -14.69 16.81 -2.77
CA GLY A 48 -14.40 17.14 -4.16
C GLY A 48 -14.86 16.09 -5.16
N LYS A 49 -14.73 16.46 -6.45
CA LYS A 49 -15.15 15.65 -7.59
C LYS A 49 -14.67 14.21 -7.48
N ASN A 50 -15.57 13.28 -7.78
CA ASN A 50 -15.34 11.82 -7.75
C ASN A 50 -14.03 11.38 -8.43
N ILE A 51 -13.53 12.13 -9.42
CA ILE A 51 -12.27 11.86 -10.12
C ILE A 51 -11.08 11.67 -9.17
N HIS A 52 -10.91 12.48 -8.13
CA HIS A 52 -9.77 12.34 -7.23
C HIS A 52 -9.88 11.07 -6.38
N LYS A 53 -11.11 10.69 -5.99
CA LYS A 53 -11.39 9.42 -5.29
C LYS A 53 -11.08 8.22 -6.19
N TRP A 54 -11.51 8.27 -7.45
CA TRP A 54 -11.18 7.24 -8.45
C TRP A 54 -9.68 7.14 -8.72
N LEU A 55 -8.94 8.24 -8.69
CA LEU A 55 -7.49 8.24 -8.91
C LEU A 55 -6.74 7.62 -7.72
N VAL A 56 -7.11 7.99 -6.48
CA VAL A 56 -6.59 7.35 -5.26
C VAL A 56 -6.90 5.84 -5.27
N LEU A 57 -8.12 5.46 -5.65
CA LEU A 57 -8.52 4.06 -5.80
C LEU A 57 -7.69 3.34 -6.87
N ALA A 58 -7.49 3.97 -8.03
CA ALA A 58 -6.68 3.41 -9.11
C ALA A 58 -5.21 3.22 -8.69
N LEU A 59 -4.63 4.20 -7.98
CA LEU A 59 -3.27 4.10 -7.44
C LEU A 59 -3.19 2.96 -6.41
N TYR A 60 -4.20 2.83 -5.56
CA TYR A 60 -4.32 1.73 -4.62
C TYR A 60 -4.40 0.37 -5.32
N LEU A 61 -5.26 0.23 -6.34
CA LEU A 61 -5.38 -1.00 -7.12
C LEU A 61 -4.08 -1.35 -7.85
N ALA A 62 -3.39 -0.37 -8.42
CA ALA A 62 -2.08 -0.56 -9.04
C ALA A 62 -1.04 -1.05 -8.02
N PHE A 63 -1.02 -0.46 -6.83
CA PHE A 63 -0.18 -0.94 -5.73
C PHE A 63 -0.54 -2.38 -5.34
N LEU A 64 -1.84 -2.71 -5.24
CA LEU A 64 -2.30 -4.04 -4.89
C LEU A 64 -1.95 -5.11 -5.95
N LEU A 65 -1.95 -4.72 -7.23
CA LEU A 65 -1.48 -5.53 -8.34
C LEU A 65 0.02 -5.81 -8.23
N CYS A 66 0.83 -4.76 -8.01
CA CYS A 66 2.27 -4.90 -7.75
C CYS A 66 2.53 -5.79 -6.53
N TRP A 67 1.78 -5.57 -5.46
CA TRP A 67 1.84 -6.37 -4.25
C TRP A 67 1.55 -7.84 -4.52
N ASN A 68 0.46 -8.13 -5.25
CA ASN A 68 0.07 -9.49 -5.58
C ASN A 68 1.13 -10.20 -6.43
N ARG A 69 1.82 -9.47 -7.31
CA ARG A 69 2.98 -9.99 -8.05
C ARG A 69 4.19 -10.27 -7.17
N LEU A 70 4.43 -9.44 -6.16
CA LEU A 70 5.55 -9.62 -5.22
C LEU A 70 5.26 -10.68 -4.14
N ASN A 71 4.00 -10.96 -3.84
CA ASN A 71 3.57 -11.97 -2.87
C ASN A 71 4.17 -13.38 -3.09
N PRO A 72 4.14 -13.98 -4.30
CA PRO A 72 4.81 -15.26 -4.54
C PRO A 72 6.34 -15.17 -4.39
N PHE A 73 6.94 -14.03 -4.73
CA PHE A 73 8.38 -13.81 -4.58
C PHE A 73 8.78 -13.78 -3.10
N VAL A 74 8.05 -13.03 -2.26
CA VAL A 74 8.28 -12.97 -0.81
C VAL A 74 8.10 -14.35 -0.18
N LYS A 75 7.05 -15.10 -0.55
CA LYS A 75 6.86 -16.49 -0.06
C LYS A 75 8.02 -17.40 -0.46
N THR A 76 8.55 -17.24 -1.66
CA THR A 76 9.71 -18.02 -2.13
C THR A 76 10.97 -17.70 -1.33
N ILE A 77 11.24 -16.42 -1.08
CA ILE A 77 12.36 -15.99 -0.22
C ILE A 77 12.18 -16.47 1.21
N LEU A 78 10.97 -16.36 1.76
CA LEU A 78 10.65 -16.83 3.11
C LEU A 78 10.93 -18.33 3.27
N LYS A 79 10.52 -19.12 2.28
CA LYS A 79 10.76 -20.56 2.25
C LYS A 79 12.24 -20.91 2.10
N LYS A 80 13.01 -20.07 1.39
CA LYS A 80 14.46 -20.23 1.23
C LYS A 80 15.24 -19.89 2.51
N LEU A 81 14.73 -18.97 3.33
CA LEU A 81 15.30 -18.62 4.64
C LEU A 81 14.98 -19.65 5.73
N GLU A 82 14.03 -20.55 5.48
CA GLU A 82 13.67 -21.64 6.40
C GLU A 82 14.57 -22.87 6.27
N TYR A 83 15.31 -22.98 5.16
CA TYR A 83 16.32 -24.00 4.88
C TYR A 83 17.73 -23.51 5.25
#